data_AF-A0A961PP74-F1
#
_entry.id   AF-A0A961PP74-F1
#
_cell.length_a   1.000
_cell.length_b   1.000
_cell.length_c   1.000
_cell.angle_alpha   90.00
_cell.angle_beta   90.00
_cell.angle_gamma   90.00
#
_symmetry.space_group_name_H-M   'P 1'
#
loop_
_entity.id
_entity.type
_entity.pdbx_description
1 polymer ?
#
loop_
_entity_poly.entity_id
_entity_poly.type
_entity_poly.pdbx_seq_one_letter_code
_entity_poly.pdbx_strand_id
1 'polypeptide(L)'
;MRLFNRLLARPLLPALVLVLVTLVAGWQATRVQVAVNLSGLIGEGTEGAQAIRRYETRFPPLRAEEVLLVQAPSFATEQALGALEDLVLELQFVDGVENVISLASLPAPGRSGSWLTGPELADLTPAARIETMRRLNPLARQLISADMTAAVIAVVPEPGQGGDALADRVQAAADGFEGLHVTHVGLLAVQRAISVELIRDIEVLTPAAIGLCLLLSVVLFRSGRAVAVIAIPPIAGLVWFFGWLGATGTAIDPLMGSLPVVLIVLAFSDAIHVYHAAIHALDDAPDRRSALARALAETAPAAALTSLTTVIAFASLALPDSPSMNTMAWAGGVGMALCLLSVLAMMPVLMWALGVPRAGGRPPRLFAGVVPPARRVARWTRAVPVVAAVVLLGALALQSQSRMGFRYADYLPRGAPVTQALAQMDAAGLGSDRMLAIVEVDPAAPLDRVTRAAGAIWGPEGADWAASAAGRAMLARM
;
A
#
# COMPACT_ATOMS: atom_id res chain seq x y z
N MET A 1 7.23 33.05 24.78
CA MET A 1 6.36 34.17 25.23
C MET A 1 6.07 35.24 24.17
N ARG A 2 7.06 35.86 23.49
CA ARG A 2 6.80 37.01 22.58
C ARG A 2 5.84 36.70 21.42
N LEU A 3 5.93 35.52 20.81
CA LEU A 3 5.05 35.06 19.72
C LEU A 3 3.58 34.94 20.18
N PHE A 4 3.34 34.20 21.26
CA PHE A 4 2.00 34.00 21.83
C PHE A 4 1.36 35.30 22.32
N ASN A 5 2.16 36.20 22.92
CA ASN A 5 1.66 37.51 23.32
C ASN A 5 1.22 38.36 22.12
N ARG A 6 1.88 38.26 20.96
CA ARG A 6 1.43 38.95 19.72
C ARG A 6 0.16 38.32 19.16
N LEU A 7 0.10 36.98 19.12
CA LEU A 7 -1.09 36.21 18.72
C LEU A 7 -2.33 36.63 19.52
N LEU A 8 -2.19 36.72 20.84
CA LEU A 8 -3.27 37.10 21.76
C LEU A 8 -3.53 38.62 21.81
N ALA A 9 -2.67 39.47 21.24
CA ALA A 9 -2.87 40.93 21.20
C ALA A 9 -3.94 41.36 20.18
N ARG A 10 -4.00 40.64 19.04
CA ARG A 10 -4.93 40.91 17.93
C ARG A 10 -5.49 39.59 17.38
N PRO A 11 -6.28 38.85 18.17
CA PRO A 11 -6.63 37.45 17.89
C PRO A 11 -7.51 37.26 16.64
N LEU A 12 -8.23 38.29 16.19
CA LEU A 12 -9.04 38.23 14.97
C LEU A 12 -8.23 37.97 13.71
N LEU A 13 -7.04 38.56 13.57
CA LEU A 13 -6.22 38.39 12.37
C LEU A 13 -5.61 36.98 12.28
N PRO A 14 -4.98 36.43 13.33
CA PRO A 14 -4.59 35.02 13.36
C PRO A 14 -5.76 34.05 13.19
N ALA A 15 -6.92 34.33 13.78
CA ALA A 15 -8.12 33.51 13.56
C ALA A 15 -8.49 33.44 12.07
N LEU A 16 -8.55 34.58 11.40
CA LEU A 16 -8.87 34.66 9.98
C LEU A 16 -7.83 33.96 9.11
N VAL A 17 -6.54 34.11 9.44
CA VAL A 17 -5.46 33.38 8.75
C VAL A 17 -5.60 31.87 8.94
N LEU A 18 -5.87 31.40 10.16
CA LEU A 18 -6.03 29.96 10.43
C LEU A 18 -7.25 29.37 9.73
N VAL A 19 -8.36 30.11 9.69
CA VAL A 19 -9.55 29.72 8.90
C VAL A 19 -9.20 29.65 7.42
N LEU A 20 -8.52 30.67 6.86
CA LEU A 20 -8.11 30.68 5.46
C LEU A 20 -7.18 29.50 5.13
N VAL A 21 -6.16 29.25 5.95
CA VAL A 21 -5.25 28.11 5.79
C VAL A 21 -6.03 26.79 5.82
N THR A 22 -6.98 26.65 6.73
CA THR A 22 -7.81 25.45 6.83
C THR A 22 -8.73 25.27 5.62
N LEU A 23 -9.29 26.35 5.08
CA LEU A 23 -10.11 26.31 3.86
C LEU A 23 -9.28 25.96 2.63
N VAL A 24 -8.10 26.56 2.47
CA VAL A 24 -7.18 26.24 1.37
C VAL A 24 -6.70 24.79 1.48
N ALA A 25 -6.34 24.34 2.68
CA ALA A 25 -5.97 22.94 2.91
C ALA A 25 -7.15 22.01 2.62
N GLY A 26 -8.37 22.33 3.05
CA GLY A 26 -9.56 21.55 2.74
C GLY A 26 -9.85 21.47 1.25
N TRP A 27 -9.65 22.56 0.51
CA TRP A 27 -9.75 22.55 -0.96
C TRP A 27 -8.68 21.66 -1.60
N GLN A 28 -7.42 21.78 -1.18
CA GLN A 28 -6.34 20.92 -1.69
C GLN A 28 -6.53 19.45 -1.29
N ALA A 29 -7.15 19.16 -0.15
CA ALA A 29 -7.45 17.80 0.28
C ALA A 29 -8.37 17.06 -0.71
N THR A 30 -9.21 17.78 -1.47
CA THR A 30 -10.04 17.18 -2.54
C THR A 30 -9.23 16.64 -3.72
N ARG A 31 -7.93 16.96 -3.79
CA ARG A 31 -7.01 16.53 -4.84
C ARG A 31 -6.11 15.38 -4.40
N VAL A 32 -6.32 14.83 -3.20
CA VAL A 32 -5.57 13.67 -2.71
C VAL A 32 -5.87 12.47 -3.61
N GLN A 33 -4.81 11.78 -4.03
CA GLN A 33 -4.89 10.59 -4.84
C GLN A 33 -4.49 9.37 -4.01
N VAL A 34 -5.06 8.22 -4.32
CA VAL A 34 -4.64 6.92 -3.79
C VAL A 34 -3.91 6.21 -4.91
N ALA A 35 -2.70 5.75 -4.66
CA ALA A 35 -1.91 5.01 -5.65
C ALA A 35 -1.36 3.75 -5.00
N VAL A 36 -1.82 2.60 -5.45
CA VAL A 36 -1.35 1.30 -4.98
C VAL A 36 -0.27 0.80 -5.92
N ASN A 37 0.98 0.95 -5.49
CA ASN A 37 2.12 0.35 -6.17
C ASN A 37 2.78 -0.73 -5.31
N LEU A 38 2.53 -1.99 -5.64
CA LEU A 38 3.06 -3.13 -4.88
C LEU A 38 4.58 -3.34 -5.08
N SER A 39 5.18 -2.77 -6.14
CA SER A 39 6.64 -2.86 -6.35
C SER A 39 7.42 -1.89 -5.45
N GLY A 40 6.77 -0.84 -4.93
CA GLY A 40 7.36 0.13 -3.99
C GLY A 40 7.73 -0.46 -2.62
N LEU A 41 7.38 -1.72 -2.36
CA LEU A 41 7.81 -2.47 -1.19
C LEU A 41 9.25 -2.99 -1.32
N ILE A 42 9.73 -3.18 -2.55
CA ILE A 42 11.07 -3.68 -2.83
C ILE A 42 11.99 -2.49 -3.12
N GLY A 43 13.13 -2.44 -2.42
CA GLY A 43 14.14 -1.42 -2.64
C GLY A 43 14.70 -1.43 -4.05
N GLU A 44 14.79 -0.25 -4.66
CA GLU A 44 15.39 -0.11 -5.97
C GLU A 44 16.87 -0.48 -5.97
N GLY A 45 17.57 -0.35 -4.84
CA GLY A 45 18.97 -0.73 -4.71
C GLY A 45 19.22 -2.23 -4.69
N THR A 46 18.19 -3.07 -4.54
CA THR A 46 18.35 -4.52 -4.44
C THR A 46 18.79 -5.15 -5.77
N GLU A 47 19.62 -6.20 -5.69
CA GLU A 47 20.12 -6.92 -6.87
C GLU A 47 18.97 -7.46 -7.75
N GLY A 48 17.92 -7.99 -7.12
CA GLY A 48 16.74 -8.49 -7.81
C GLY A 48 15.98 -7.38 -8.56
N ALA A 49 15.76 -6.22 -7.95
CA ALA A 49 15.11 -5.09 -8.61
C ALA A 49 15.94 -4.55 -9.78
N GLN A 50 17.26 -4.45 -9.61
CA GLN A 50 18.17 -4.06 -10.69
C GLN A 50 18.17 -5.06 -11.84
N ALA A 51 18.19 -6.36 -11.55
CA ALA A 51 18.15 -7.41 -12.56
C ALA A 51 16.84 -7.35 -13.37
N ILE A 52 15.68 -7.19 -12.70
CA ILE A 52 14.39 -7.03 -13.38
C ILE A 52 14.40 -5.79 -14.28
N ARG A 53 14.89 -4.64 -13.81
CA ARG A 53 14.98 -3.43 -14.64
C ARG A 53 15.87 -3.64 -15.86
N ARG A 54 17.04 -4.28 -15.71
CA ARG A 54 17.90 -4.61 -16.86
C ARG A 54 17.20 -5.52 -17.86
N TYR A 55 16.47 -6.52 -17.38
CA TYR A 55 15.63 -7.37 -18.23
C TYR A 55 14.58 -6.55 -19.00
N GLU A 56 13.80 -5.69 -18.32
CA GLU A 56 12.76 -4.87 -18.95
C GLU A 56 13.32 -3.84 -19.95
N THR A 57 14.55 -3.36 -19.77
CA THR A 57 15.17 -2.45 -20.76
C THR A 57 15.60 -3.17 -22.04
N ARG A 58 15.85 -4.48 -21.99
CA ARG A 58 16.43 -5.24 -23.10
C ARG A 58 15.41 -6.09 -23.84
N PHE A 59 14.40 -6.57 -23.12
CA PHE A 59 13.29 -7.32 -23.68
C PHE A 59 12.03 -6.48 -23.56
N PRO A 60 11.23 -6.32 -24.64
CA PRO A 60 9.89 -5.77 -24.51
C PRO A 60 9.15 -6.58 -23.44
N PRO A 61 8.71 -5.96 -22.34
CA PRO A 61 8.07 -6.72 -21.30
C PRO A 61 6.75 -7.24 -21.87
N LEU A 62 6.56 -8.57 -21.88
CA LEU A 62 5.24 -9.18 -22.05
C LEU A 62 4.40 -8.76 -20.85
N ARG A 63 3.77 -7.59 -20.93
CA ARG A 63 2.83 -7.09 -19.93
C ARG A 63 1.45 -7.50 -20.39
N ALA A 64 1.02 -8.71 -20.00
CA ALA A 64 -0.41 -8.92 -19.85
C ALA A 64 -0.83 -8.07 -18.65
N GLU A 65 -1.29 -6.85 -18.90
CA GLU A 65 -1.76 -5.95 -17.84
C GLU A 65 -3.11 -6.44 -17.29
N GLU A 66 -3.91 -7.04 -18.18
CA GLU A 66 -5.20 -7.63 -17.86
C GLU A 66 -5.15 -9.15 -17.96
N VAL A 67 -5.64 -9.82 -16.93
CA VAL A 67 -5.81 -11.27 -16.89
C VAL A 67 -7.23 -11.54 -16.46
N LEU A 68 -7.92 -12.39 -17.20
CA LEU A 68 -9.30 -12.80 -16.96
C LEU A 68 -9.31 -14.27 -16.56
N LEU A 69 -10.02 -14.57 -15.48
CA LEU A 69 -10.46 -15.92 -15.15
C LEU A 69 -11.85 -16.10 -15.73
N VAL A 70 -11.99 -17.03 -16.68
CA VAL A 70 -13.25 -17.39 -17.33
C VAL A 70 -13.71 -18.73 -16.80
N GLN A 71 -14.92 -18.80 -16.28
CA GLN A 71 -15.48 -20.01 -15.69
C GLN A 71 -16.77 -20.43 -16.40
N ALA A 72 -16.94 -21.73 -16.56
CA ALA A 72 -18.12 -22.34 -17.16
C ALA A 72 -18.41 -23.68 -16.46
N PRO A 73 -19.64 -24.23 -16.56
CA PRO A 73 -19.94 -25.55 -16.03
C PRO A 73 -19.02 -26.64 -16.61
N SER A 74 -18.70 -26.55 -17.91
CA SER A 74 -17.64 -27.34 -18.55
C SER A 74 -17.31 -26.85 -19.95
N PHE A 75 -16.04 -26.51 -20.19
CA PHE A 75 -15.46 -26.26 -21.51
C PHE A 75 -15.33 -27.53 -22.38
N ALA A 76 -15.70 -28.71 -21.85
CA ALA A 76 -15.81 -29.94 -22.63
C ALA A 76 -17.03 -29.98 -23.57
N THR A 77 -17.84 -28.92 -23.59
CA THR A 77 -19.02 -28.78 -24.46
C THR A 77 -18.74 -27.80 -25.59
N GLU A 78 -19.31 -28.05 -26.78
CA GLU A 78 -19.16 -27.15 -27.93
C GLU A 78 -19.72 -25.75 -27.64
N GLN A 79 -20.79 -25.66 -26.85
CA GLN A 79 -21.38 -24.37 -26.47
C GLN A 79 -20.41 -23.52 -25.63
N ALA A 80 -19.83 -24.08 -24.57
CA ALA A 80 -18.92 -23.32 -23.70
C ALA A 80 -17.57 -23.07 -24.36
N LEU A 81 -17.05 -24.02 -25.15
CA LEU A 81 -15.81 -23.84 -25.89
C LEU A 81 -15.96 -22.80 -27.01
N GLY A 82 -17.08 -22.84 -27.75
CA GLY A 82 -17.41 -21.83 -28.75
C GLY A 82 -17.57 -20.43 -28.13
N ALA A 83 -18.26 -20.31 -26.99
CA ALA A 83 -18.35 -19.04 -26.28
C ALA A 83 -16.98 -18.50 -25.83
N LEU A 84 -16.05 -19.39 -25.43
CA LEU A 84 -14.68 -19.00 -25.10
C LEU A 84 -13.92 -18.50 -26.34
N GLU A 85 -14.09 -19.16 -27.50
CA GLU A 85 -13.50 -18.74 -28.77
C GLU A 85 -14.04 -17.38 -29.22
N ASP A 86 -15.35 -17.20 -29.16
CA ASP A 86 -16.01 -15.94 -29.53
C ASP A 86 -15.58 -14.80 -28.60
N LEU A 87 -15.46 -15.05 -27.30
CA LEU A 87 -14.91 -14.08 -26.35
C LEU A 87 -13.48 -13.68 -26.71
N VAL A 88 -12.62 -14.64 -27.03
CA VAL A 88 -11.22 -14.37 -27.43
C VAL A 88 -11.15 -13.58 -28.72
N LEU A 89 -12.07 -13.81 -29.66
CA LEU A 89 -12.18 -13.07 -30.90
C LEU A 89 -12.64 -11.63 -30.64
N GLU A 90 -13.69 -11.43 -29.84
CA GLU A 90 -14.21 -10.12 -29.48
C GLU A 90 -13.15 -9.27 -28.78
N LEU A 91 -12.41 -9.87 -27.84
CA LEU A 91 -11.32 -9.19 -27.13
C LEU A 91 -10.19 -8.71 -28.06
N GLN A 92 -9.94 -9.38 -29.20
CA GLN A 92 -8.95 -8.92 -30.18
C GLN A 92 -9.38 -7.66 -30.94
N PHE A 93 -10.68 -7.34 -30.96
CA PHE A 93 -11.23 -6.15 -31.61
C PHE A 93 -11.43 -4.98 -30.65
N VAL A 94 -11.16 -5.15 -29.35
CA VAL A 94 -11.23 -4.06 -28.38
C VAL A 94 -10.13 -3.05 -28.66
N ASP A 95 -10.51 -1.78 -28.84
CA ASP A 95 -9.56 -0.68 -29.07
C ASP A 95 -8.49 -0.63 -27.97
N GLY A 96 -7.22 -0.64 -28.38
CA GLY A 96 -6.06 -0.62 -27.49
C GLY A 96 -5.58 -2.00 -27.02
N VAL A 97 -6.15 -3.09 -27.51
CA VAL A 97 -5.61 -4.45 -27.34
C VAL A 97 -4.63 -4.76 -28.48
N GLU A 98 -3.40 -5.12 -28.13
CA GLU A 98 -2.38 -5.58 -29.09
C GLU A 98 -2.49 -7.09 -29.34
N ASN A 99 -2.70 -7.88 -28.28
CA ASN A 99 -2.75 -9.33 -28.39
C ASN A 99 -3.56 -9.98 -27.26
N VAL A 100 -4.15 -11.15 -27.55
CA VAL A 100 -4.91 -11.95 -26.58
C VAL A 100 -4.31 -13.36 -26.52
N ILE A 101 -3.81 -13.73 -25.36
CA ILE A 101 -3.23 -15.05 -25.07
C ILE A 101 -4.28 -15.89 -24.34
N SER A 102 -4.77 -16.93 -25.00
CA SER A 102 -5.79 -17.85 -24.50
C SER A 102 -5.52 -19.23 -25.10
N LEU A 103 -6.16 -20.27 -24.54
CA LEU A 103 -6.18 -21.60 -25.16
C LEU A 103 -6.61 -21.53 -26.65
N ALA A 104 -7.62 -20.71 -26.96
CA ALA A 104 -8.17 -20.58 -28.30
C ALA A 104 -7.22 -19.88 -29.30
N SER A 105 -6.30 -19.04 -28.82
CA SER A 105 -5.32 -18.32 -29.65
C SER A 105 -3.96 -19.01 -29.74
N LEU A 106 -3.77 -20.16 -29.07
CA LEU A 106 -2.52 -20.90 -29.16
C LEU A 106 -2.25 -21.38 -30.59
N PRO A 107 -1.04 -21.15 -31.14
CA PRO A 107 -0.69 -21.62 -32.47
C PRO A 107 -0.51 -23.13 -32.49
N ALA A 108 -0.89 -23.75 -33.61
CA ALA A 108 -0.67 -25.18 -33.81
C ALA A 108 0.83 -25.51 -33.99
N PRO A 109 1.30 -26.68 -33.52
CA PRO A 109 2.66 -27.12 -33.77
C PRO A 109 2.96 -27.19 -35.28
N GLY A 110 3.94 -26.41 -35.74
CA GLY A 110 4.42 -26.46 -37.12
C GLY A 110 3.57 -25.72 -38.16
N ARG A 111 2.53 -24.98 -37.75
CA ARG A 111 1.79 -24.08 -38.67
C ARG A 111 1.32 -22.79 -37.98
N SER A 112 0.94 -21.83 -38.79
CA SER A 112 0.28 -20.60 -38.32
C SER A 112 -1.24 -20.83 -38.14
N GLY A 113 -1.84 -20.01 -37.27
CA GLY A 113 -3.29 -20.04 -36.97
C GLY A 113 -3.65 -20.87 -35.73
N SER A 114 -4.91 -20.75 -35.29
CA SER A 114 -5.41 -21.41 -34.08
C SER A 114 -5.25 -22.93 -34.16
N TRP A 115 -4.80 -23.51 -33.06
CA TRP A 115 -4.70 -24.95 -32.91
C TRP A 115 -6.05 -25.59 -32.58
N LEU A 116 -6.87 -24.92 -31.76
CA LEU A 116 -8.12 -25.45 -31.24
C LEU A 116 -9.13 -25.76 -32.37
N THR A 117 -9.20 -24.88 -33.38
CA THR A 117 -10.05 -25.03 -34.58
C THR A 117 -9.32 -25.71 -35.75
N GLY A 118 -8.15 -26.28 -35.49
CA GLY A 118 -7.30 -26.89 -36.50
C GLY A 118 -7.84 -28.19 -37.09
N PRO A 119 -7.48 -28.52 -38.34
CA PRO A 119 -7.80 -29.83 -38.93
C PRO A 119 -7.24 -31.00 -38.10
N GLU A 120 -6.15 -30.79 -37.34
CA GLU A 120 -5.54 -31.81 -36.48
C GLU A 120 -6.44 -32.23 -35.31
N LEU A 121 -7.35 -31.35 -34.90
CA LEU A 121 -8.24 -31.55 -33.75
C LEU A 121 -9.73 -31.62 -34.18
N ALA A 122 -10.04 -31.37 -35.45
CA ALA A 122 -11.41 -31.23 -35.96
C ALA A 122 -12.30 -32.45 -35.65
N ASP A 123 -11.77 -33.67 -35.79
CA ASP A 123 -12.52 -34.91 -35.58
C ASP A 123 -12.69 -35.30 -34.09
N LEU A 124 -12.06 -34.56 -33.18
CA LEU A 124 -12.11 -34.84 -31.75
C LEU A 124 -13.25 -34.08 -31.07
N THR A 125 -13.84 -34.69 -30.04
CA THR A 125 -14.73 -33.97 -29.11
C THR A 125 -13.99 -32.82 -28.42
N PRO A 126 -14.67 -31.74 -27.99
CA PRO A 126 -14.03 -30.62 -27.28
C PRO A 126 -13.13 -31.05 -26.11
N ALA A 127 -13.59 -32.00 -25.30
CA ALA A 127 -12.79 -32.57 -24.21
C ALA A 127 -11.47 -33.19 -24.70
N ALA A 128 -11.52 -33.97 -25.79
CA ALA A 128 -10.35 -34.60 -26.37
C ALA A 128 -9.42 -33.59 -27.08
N ARG A 129 -9.96 -32.49 -27.64
CA ARG A 129 -9.15 -31.36 -28.16
C ARG A 129 -8.34 -30.74 -27.04
N ILE A 130 -9.02 -30.32 -25.96
CA ILE A 130 -8.41 -29.67 -24.79
C ILE A 130 -7.34 -30.58 -24.17
N GLU A 131 -7.66 -31.85 -23.93
CA GLU A 131 -6.70 -32.77 -23.31
C GLU A 131 -5.48 -33.04 -24.20
N THR A 132 -5.67 -33.08 -25.52
CA THR A 132 -4.55 -33.20 -26.46
C THR A 132 -3.65 -31.97 -26.42
N MET A 133 -4.23 -30.76 -26.40
CA MET A 133 -3.48 -29.52 -26.27
C MET A 133 -2.72 -29.45 -24.94
N ARG A 134 -3.35 -29.79 -23.82
CA ARG A 134 -2.71 -29.84 -22.49
C ARG A 134 -1.55 -30.84 -22.43
N ARG A 135 -1.69 -32.00 -23.06
CA ARG A 135 -0.62 -33.01 -23.10
C ARG A 135 0.58 -32.54 -23.92
N LEU A 136 0.34 -31.88 -25.05
CA LEU A 136 1.36 -31.54 -26.03
C LEU A 136 1.97 -30.14 -25.84
N ASN A 137 1.29 -29.23 -25.16
CA ASN A 137 1.75 -27.85 -24.93
C ASN A 137 1.68 -27.48 -23.44
N PRO A 138 2.83 -27.21 -22.78
CA PRO A 138 2.88 -26.78 -21.39
C PRO A 138 2.06 -25.51 -21.09
N LEU A 139 1.97 -24.55 -22.02
CA LEU A 139 1.16 -23.34 -21.84
C LEU A 139 -0.33 -23.65 -21.80
N ALA A 140 -0.81 -24.62 -22.59
CA ALA A 140 -2.20 -25.05 -22.53
C ALA A 140 -2.58 -25.56 -21.13
N ARG A 141 -1.66 -26.23 -20.40
CA ARG A 141 -1.90 -26.65 -19.00
C ARG A 141 -2.06 -25.47 -18.03
N GLN A 142 -1.48 -24.32 -18.33
CA GLN A 142 -1.56 -23.11 -17.51
C GLN A 142 -2.78 -22.24 -17.85
N LEU A 143 -3.38 -22.46 -19.03
CA LEU A 143 -4.49 -21.66 -19.55
C LEU A 143 -5.86 -22.33 -19.38
N ILE A 144 -5.94 -23.63 -19.13
CA ILE A 144 -7.22 -24.32 -18.85
C ILE A 144 -7.06 -25.42 -17.80
N SER A 145 -8.00 -25.47 -16.87
CA SER A 145 -7.98 -26.33 -15.69
C SER A 145 -8.14 -27.80 -16.08
N ALA A 146 -7.73 -28.71 -15.19
CA ALA A 146 -7.80 -30.14 -15.45
C ALA A 146 -9.22 -30.68 -15.56
N ASP A 147 -10.14 -30.10 -14.80
CA ASP A 147 -11.56 -30.39 -14.81
C ASP A 147 -12.32 -29.61 -15.90
N MET A 148 -11.63 -28.78 -16.68
CA MET A 148 -12.19 -27.97 -17.77
C MET A 148 -13.34 -27.05 -17.32
N THR A 149 -13.29 -26.54 -16.09
CA THR A 149 -14.29 -25.60 -15.54
C THR A 149 -13.79 -24.15 -15.53
N ALA A 150 -12.47 -23.94 -15.64
CA ALA A 150 -11.84 -22.63 -15.61
C ALA A 150 -10.78 -22.50 -16.71
N ALA A 151 -10.73 -21.32 -17.32
CA ALA A 151 -9.74 -20.93 -18.31
C ALA A 151 -9.18 -19.54 -18.01
N VAL A 152 -7.94 -19.28 -18.42
CA VAL A 152 -7.27 -17.98 -18.25
C VAL A 152 -7.09 -17.34 -19.62
N ILE A 153 -7.47 -16.06 -19.71
CA ILE A 153 -7.20 -15.20 -20.87
C ILE A 153 -6.31 -14.05 -20.41
N ALA A 154 -5.17 -13.86 -21.04
CA ALA A 154 -4.28 -12.74 -20.81
C ALA A 154 -4.39 -11.75 -21.98
N VAL A 155 -4.70 -10.49 -21.67
CA VAL A 155 -4.86 -9.43 -22.67
C VAL A 155 -3.66 -8.49 -22.56
N VAL A 156 -2.98 -8.31 -23.68
CA VAL A 156 -1.80 -7.45 -23.81
C VAL A 156 -2.24 -6.13 -24.45
N PRO A 157 -2.09 -4.99 -23.76
CA PRO A 157 -2.43 -3.68 -24.30
C PRO A 157 -1.40 -3.23 -25.33
N GLU A 158 -1.84 -2.38 -26.26
CA GLU A 158 -0.91 -1.57 -27.04
C GLU A 158 -0.07 -0.65 -26.13
N PRO A 159 1.16 -0.30 -26.52
CA PRO A 159 2.03 0.55 -25.72
C PRO A 159 1.35 1.88 -25.31
N GLY A 160 1.14 2.06 -24.00
CA GLY A 160 0.53 3.26 -23.43
C GLY A 160 -1.01 3.30 -23.45
N GLN A 161 -1.67 2.25 -23.94
CA GLN A 161 -3.14 2.14 -23.96
C GLN A 161 -3.71 1.32 -22.79
N GLY A 162 -2.85 0.84 -21.89
CA GLY A 162 -3.22 0.07 -20.71
C GLY A 162 -3.90 0.90 -19.61
N GLY A 163 -4.03 0.28 -18.43
CA GLY A 163 -4.67 0.92 -17.28
C GLY A 163 -6.20 0.94 -17.36
N ASP A 164 -6.80 1.90 -16.66
CA ASP A 164 -8.18 1.73 -16.21
C ASP A 164 -9.22 1.69 -17.33
N ALA A 165 -9.05 2.56 -18.33
CA ALA A 165 -9.98 2.66 -19.44
C ALA A 165 -9.99 1.40 -20.32
N LEU A 166 -8.86 0.69 -20.45
CA LEU A 166 -8.80 -0.56 -21.19
C LEU A 166 -9.47 -1.68 -20.41
N ALA A 167 -9.19 -1.80 -19.12
CA ALA A 167 -9.82 -2.82 -18.28
C ALA A 167 -11.34 -2.73 -18.32
N ASP A 168 -11.90 -1.51 -18.33
CA ASP A 168 -13.35 -1.29 -18.43
C ASP A 168 -13.90 -1.70 -19.81
N ARG A 169 -13.17 -1.43 -20.90
CA ARG A 169 -13.54 -1.89 -22.26
C ARG A 169 -13.48 -3.42 -22.37
N VAL A 170 -12.45 -4.04 -21.81
CA VAL A 170 -12.26 -5.50 -21.78
C VAL A 170 -13.38 -6.18 -20.97
N GLN A 171 -13.74 -5.64 -19.80
CA GLN A 171 -14.85 -6.15 -19.01
C GLN A 171 -16.18 -6.02 -19.77
N ALA A 172 -16.42 -4.87 -20.41
CA ALA A 172 -17.65 -4.65 -21.18
C ALA A 172 -17.79 -5.63 -22.36
N ALA A 173 -16.68 -5.97 -23.04
CA ALA A 173 -16.67 -7.01 -24.07
C ALA A 173 -16.93 -8.40 -23.49
N ALA A 174 -16.42 -8.68 -22.27
CA ALA A 174 -16.59 -9.96 -21.61
C ALA A 174 -18.02 -10.21 -21.06
N ASP A 175 -18.73 -9.16 -20.66
CA ASP A 175 -20.07 -9.24 -20.07
C ASP A 175 -21.15 -9.71 -21.07
N GLY A 176 -20.86 -9.70 -22.38
CA GLY A 176 -21.80 -10.07 -23.44
C GLY A 176 -22.03 -11.57 -23.63
N PHE A 177 -21.28 -12.43 -22.94
CA PHE A 177 -21.27 -13.88 -23.21
C PHE A 177 -22.04 -14.67 -22.15
N GLU A 178 -23.26 -15.11 -22.50
CA GLU A 178 -24.08 -15.96 -21.63
C GLU A 178 -23.42 -17.32 -21.36
N GLY A 179 -23.43 -17.76 -20.10
CA GLY A 179 -22.87 -19.06 -19.69
C GLY A 179 -21.38 -19.02 -19.33
N LEU A 180 -20.71 -17.87 -19.52
CA LEU A 180 -19.38 -17.60 -19.00
C LEU A 180 -19.46 -16.66 -17.79
N HIS A 181 -18.73 -16.97 -16.74
CA HIS A 181 -18.47 -16.04 -15.65
C HIS A 181 -17.03 -15.53 -15.77
N VAL A 182 -16.88 -14.25 -16.07
CA VAL A 182 -15.57 -13.64 -16.30
C VAL A 182 -15.22 -12.72 -15.14
N THR A 183 -14.04 -12.91 -14.54
CA THR A 183 -13.52 -12.06 -13.46
C THR A 183 -12.10 -11.59 -13.80
N HIS A 184 -11.82 -10.30 -13.65
CA HIS A 184 -10.44 -9.80 -13.77
C HIS A 184 -9.61 -10.24 -12.55
N VAL A 185 -8.49 -10.89 -12.82
CA VAL A 185 -7.49 -11.38 -11.87
C VAL A 185 -6.09 -10.82 -12.13
N GLY A 186 -5.97 -9.86 -13.06
CA GLY A 186 -4.72 -9.16 -13.36
C GLY A 186 -4.21 -8.26 -12.23
N LEU A 187 -2.97 -7.79 -12.39
CA LEU A 187 -2.32 -6.90 -11.41
C LEU A 187 -3.13 -5.61 -11.20
N LEU A 188 -3.69 -5.04 -12.27
CA LEU A 188 -4.49 -3.81 -12.16
C LEU A 188 -5.77 -4.05 -11.35
N ALA A 189 -6.48 -5.15 -11.58
CA ALA A 189 -7.67 -5.52 -10.82
C ALA A 189 -7.35 -5.71 -9.32
N VAL A 190 -6.20 -6.30 -9.00
CA VAL A 190 -5.70 -6.40 -7.62
C VAL A 190 -5.43 -5.01 -7.04
N GLN A 191 -4.70 -4.14 -7.74
CA GLN A 191 -4.40 -2.79 -7.28
C GLN A 191 -5.67 -1.94 -7.09
N ARG A 192 -6.65 -2.07 -7.98
CA ARG A 192 -7.99 -1.44 -7.85
C ARG A 192 -8.71 -1.92 -6.61
N ALA A 193 -8.80 -3.24 -6.39
CA ALA A 193 -9.48 -3.79 -5.22
C ALA A 193 -8.84 -3.31 -3.92
N ILE A 194 -7.50 -3.29 -3.85
CA ILE A 194 -6.76 -2.73 -2.72
C ILE A 194 -7.06 -1.23 -2.57
N SER A 195 -7.07 -0.46 -3.66
CA SER A 195 -7.35 0.99 -3.63
C SER A 195 -8.75 1.28 -3.09
N VAL A 196 -9.77 0.54 -3.54
CA VAL A 196 -11.15 0.69 -3.08
C VAL A 196 -11.27 0.41 -1.59
N GLU A 197 -10.69 -0.70 -1.11
CA GLU A 197 -10.75 -1.03 0.31
C GLU A 197 -9.92 -0.04 1.16
N LEU A 198 -8.78 0.44 0.64
CA LEU A 198 -7.97 1.46 1.30
C LEU A 198 -8.73 2.79 1.44
N ILE A 199 -9.43 3.22 0.39
CA ILE A 199 -10.31 4.41 0.45
C ILE A 199 -11.38 4.20 1.51
N ARG A 200 -12.04 3.03 1.50
CA ARG A 200 -13.06 2.68 2.48
C ARG A 200 -12.52 2.69 3.90
N ASP A 201 -11.33 2.14 4.13
CA ASP A 201 -10.67 2.15 5.44
C ASP A 201 -10.41 3.58 5.92
N ILE A 202 -9.93 4.47 5.04
CA ILE A 202 -9.72 5.88 5.40
C ILE A 202 -11.07 6.54 5.72
N GLU A 203 -12.11 6.31 4.93
CA GLU A 203 -13.45 6.87 5.08
C GLU A 203 -14.20 6.34 6.32
N VAL A 204 -13.89 5.13 6.78
CA VAL A 204 -14.53 4.52 7.96
C VAL A 204 -13.70 4.75 9.21
N LEU A 205 -12.41 4.39 9.19
CA LEU A 205 -11.56 4.38 10.37
C LEU A 205 -11.18 5.79 10.82
N THR A 206 -10.93 6.72 9.89
CA THR A 206 -10.55 8.10 10.26
C THR A 206 -11.70 8.82 10.97
N PRO A 207 -12.95 8.84 10.43
CA PRO A 207 -14.08 9.41 11.15
C PRO A 207 -14.45 8.64 12.41
N ALA A 208 -14.31 7.30 12.43
CA ALA A 208 -14.52 6.53 13.65
C ALA A 208 -13.53 6.90 14.76
N ALA A 209 -12.26 7.11 14.43
CA ALA A 209 -11.25 7.58 15.38
C ALA A 209 -11.57 8.99 15.88
N ILE A 210 -11.93 9.92 15.00
CA ILE A 210 -12.40 11.27 15.37
C ILE A 210 -13.62 11.17 16.30
N GLY A 211 -14.61 10.36 15.93
CA GLY A 211 -15.83 10.13 16.71
C GLY A 211 -15.55 9.57 18.09
N LEU A 212 -14.62 8.62 18.20
CA LEU A 212 -14.18 8.05 19.48
C LEU A 212 -13.46 9.11 20.34
N CYS A 213 -12.53 9.87 19.76
CA CYS A 213 -11.84 10.96 20.46
C CYS A 213 -12.81 12.05 20.94
N LEU A 214 -13.81 12.41 20.12
CA LEU A 214 -14.89 13.31 20.49
C LEU A 214 -15.74 12.75 21.62
N LEU A 215 -16.18 11.49 21.52
CA LEU A 215 -16.97 10.81 22.54
C LEU A 215 -16.22 10.81 23.88
N LEU A 216 -14.95 10.41 23.88
CA LEU A 216 -14.11 10.42 25.08
C LEU A 216 -13.96 11.83 25.64
N SER A 217 -13.76 12.83 24.79
CA SER A 217 -13.69 14.24 25.22
C SER A 217 -15.00 14.70 25.87
N VAL A 218 -16.16 14.35 25.30
CA VAL A 218 -17.47 14.68 25.88
C VAL A 218 -17.65 13.99 27.24
N VAL A 219 -17.28 12.71 27.36
CA VAL A 219 -17.38 11.95 28.61
C VAL A 219 -16.47 12.51 29.70
N LEU A 220 -15.25 12.89 29.36
CA LEU A 220 -14.24 13.41 30.28
C LEU A 220 -14.53 14.86 30.70
N PHE A 221 -14.80 15.74 29.75
CA PHE A 221 -14.87 17.19 30.00
C PHE A 221 -16.29 17.70 30.24
N ARG A 222 -17.32 16.99 29.75
CA ARG A 222 -18.76 17.30 29.95
C ARG A 222 -19.15 18.75 29.63
N SER A 223 -18.39 19.41 28.76
CA SER A 223 -18.53 20.82 28.40
C SER A 223 -18.30 20.97 26.90
N GLY A 224 -19.32 21.38 26.15
CA GLY A 224 -19.22 21.54 24.69
C GLY A 224 -18.14 22.53 24.27
N ARG A 225 -17.92 23.59 25.06
CA ARG A 225 -16.84 24.56 24.81
C ARG A 225 -15.46 23.94 25.00
N ALA A 226 -15.28 23.13 26.05
CA ALA A 226 -13.99 22.44 26.28
C ALA A 226 -13.71 21.41 25.20
N VAL A 227 -14.73 20.64 24.81
CA VAL A 227 -14.64 19.67 23.72
C VAL A 227 -14.27 20.38 22.41
N ALA A 228 -14.90 21.51 22.08
CA ALA A 228 -14.56 22.29 20.89
C ALA A 228 -13.09 22.76 20.90
N VAL A 229 -12.62 23.29 22.04
CA VAL A 229 -11.23 23.75 22.21
C VAL A 229 -10.21 22.62 22.01
N ILE A 230 -10.56 21.40 22.41
CA ILE A 230 -9.68 20.22 22.32
C ILE A 230 -9.76 19.57 20.94
N ALA A 231 -10.93 19.52 20.32
CA ALA A 231 -11.16 18.72 19.12
C ALA A 231 -10.92 19.46 17.81
N ILE A 232 -11.25 20.77 17.75
CA ILE A 232 -11.13 21.54 16.50
C ILE A 232 -9.66 21.60 16.01
N PRO A 233 -8.65 21.89 16.86
CA PRO A 233 -7.27 21.98 16.38
C PRO A 233 -6.69 20.67 15.83
N PRO A 234 -6.85 19.50 16.47
CA PRO A 234 -6.44 18.22 15.89
C PRO A 234 -7.11 17.92 14.55
N ILE A 235 -8.43 18.15 14.44
CA ILE A 235 -9.17 17.93 13.20
C ILE A 235 -8.65 18.86 12.09
N ALA A 236 -8.45 20.14 12.39
CA ALA A 236 -7.86 21.08 11.45
C ALA A 236 -6.43 20.68 11.05
N GLY A 237 -5.62 20.16 11.99
CA GLY A 237 -4.28 19.66 11.71
C GLY A 237 -4.28 18.47 10.75
N LEU A 238 -5.26 17.59 10.89
CA LEU A 238 -5.47 16.50 9.95
C LEU A 238 -5.93 16.99 8.57
N VAL A 239 -6.81 18.01 8.52
CA VAL A 239 -7.17 18.67 7.25
C VAL A 239 -5.94 19.31 6.59
N TRP A 240 -5.04 19.91 7.38
CA TRP A 240 -3.79 20.47 6.87
C TRP A 240 -2.87 19.39 6.32
N PHE A 241 -2.80 18.22 6.96
CA PHE A 241 -2.07 17.06 6.44
C PHE A 241 -2.61 16.58 5.08
N PHE A 242 -3.93 16.36 4.96
CA PHE A 242 -4.53 16.00 3.66
C PHE A 242 -4.37 17.10 2.61
N GLY A 243 -4.52 18.36 3.00
CA GLY A 243 -4.31 19.50 2.11
C GLY A 243 -2.87 19.60 1.62
N TRP A 244 -1.91 19.25 2.47
CA TRP A 244 -0.52 19.17 2.08
C TRP A 244 -0.26 18.02 1.11
N LEU A 245 -0.81 16.82 1.36
CA LEU A 245 -0.72 15.68 0.42
C LEU A 245 -1.27 16.05 -0.97
N GLY A 246 -2.44 16.67 -1.02
CA GLY A 246 -3.05 17.12 -2.27
C GLY A 246 -2.29 18.28 -2.94
N ALA A 247 -1.55 19.08 -2.18
CA ALA A 247 -0.70 20.15 -2.71
C ALA A 247 0.63 19.65 -3.27
N THR A 248 1.21 18.62 -2.67
CA THR A 248 2.46 17.99 -3.15
C THR A 248 2.22 16.92 -4.20
N GLY A 249 0.96 16.52 -4.42
CA GLY A 249 0.61 15.40 -5.30
C GLY A 249 1.09 14.06 -4.75
N THR A 250 1.33 13.97 -3.44
CA THR A 250 1.77 12.73 -2.80
C THR A 250 0.58 11.79 -2.67
N ALA A 251 0.61 10.70 -3.43
CA ALA A 251 -0.42 9.70 -3.37
C ALA A 251 -0.34 8.90 -2.06
N ILE A 252 -1.50 8.51 -1.53
CA ILE A 252 -1.60 7.63 -0.37
C ILE A 252 -1.46 6.20 -0.88
N ASP A 253 -0.45 5.51 -0.39
CA ASP A 253 -0.28 4.07 -0.58
C ASP A 253 -0.86 3.28 0.63
N PRO A 254 -0.93 1.94 0.57
CA PRO A 254 -1.47 1.14 1.66
C PRO A 254 -0.75 1.32 3.01
N LEU A 255 0.55 1.65 3.02
CA LEU A 255 1.28 1.89 4.28
C LEU A 255 0.86 3.23 4.89
N MET A 256 0.74 4.27 4.05
CA MET A 256 0.31 5.62 4.45
C MET A 256 -1.15 5.69 4.91
N GLY A 257 -2.01 4.76 4.49
CA GLY A 257 -3.42 4.72 4.88
C GLY A 257 -3.68 4.71 6.39
N SER A 258 -2.71 4.27 7.18
CA SER A 258 -2.77 4.26 8.64
C SER A 258 -2.47 5.62 9.30
N LEU A 259 -1.80 6.54 8.61
CA LEU A 259 -1.35 7.82 9.15
C LEU A 259 -2.48 8.69 9.70
N PRO A 260 -3.64 8.87 9.03
CA PRO A 260 -4.71 9.73 9.52
C PRO A 260 -5.19 9.36 10.93
N VAL A 261 -5.34 8.06 11.21
CA VAL A 261 -5.77 7.53 12.51
C VAL A 261 -4.70 7.74 13.57
N VAL A 262 -3.42 7.52 13.25
CA VAL A 262 -2.32 7.75 14.18
C VAL A 262 -2.17 9.23 14.52
N LEU A 263 -2.19 10.09 13.51
CA LEU A 263 -2.00 11.53 13.66
C LEU A 263 -3.11 12.17 14.49
N ILE A 264 -4.38 11.80 14.24
CA ILE A 264 -5.50 12.38 14.99
C ILE A 264 -5.43 12.03 16.48
N VAL A 265 -5.07 10.79 16.83
CA VAL A 265 -4.95 10.35 18.23
C VAL A 265 -3.83 11.09 18.94
N LEU A 266 -2.66 11.21 18.31
CA LEU A 266 -1.52 11.94 18.87
C LEU A 266 -1.84 13.44 19.06
N ALA A 267 -2.45 14.07 18.05
CA ALA A 267 -2.84 15.47 18.10
C ALA A 267 -3.89 15.75 19.19
N PHE A 268 -4.85 14.85 19.39
CA PHE A 268 -5.81 14.94 20.50
C PHE A 268 -5.12 14.86 21.86
N SER A 269 -4.11 13.99 22.02
CA SER A 269 -3.32 13.90 23.25
C SER A 269 -2.62 15.22 23.56
N ASP A 270 -1.96 15.83 22.57
CA ASP A 270 -1.31 17.14 22.74
C ASP A 270 -2.32 18.23 23.10
N ALA A 271 -3.48 18.26 22.44
CA ALA A 271 -4.54 19.23 22.72
C ALA A 271 -5.08 19.10 24.16
N ILE A 272 -5.22 17.88 24.68
CA ILE A 272 -5.63 17.63 26.07
C ILE A 272 -4.59 18.16 27.07
N HIS A 273 -3.29 17.90 26.83
CA HIS A 273 -2.22 18.40 27.70
C HIS A 273 -2.13 19.93 27.71
N VAL A 274 -2.20 20.56 26.54
CA VAL A 274 -2.23 22.02 26.41
C VAL A 274 -3.48 22.60 27.08
N TYR A 275 -4.63 21.94 26.93
CA TYR A 275 -5.87 22.34 27.61
C TYR A 275 -5.73 22.32 29.13
N HIS A 276 -5.23 21.24 29.71
CA HIS A 276 -5.07 21.14 31.16
C HIS A 276 -4.09 22.17 31.72
N ALA A 277 -2.97 22.42 31.05
CA ALA A 277 -2.07 23.48 31.49
C ALA A 277 -2.68 24.88 31.39
N ALA A 278 -3.51 25.14 30.37
CA ALA A 278 -4.26 26.39 30.28
C ALA A 278 -5.24 26.56 31.43
N ILE A 279 -5.91 25.48 31.87
CA ILE A 279 -6.78 25.53 33.05
C ILE A 279 -5.99 25.79 34.32
N HIS A 280 -4.87 25.10 34.54
CA HIS A 280 -4.02 25.31 35.72
C HIS A 280 -3.43 26.72 35.79
N ALA A 281 -2.93 27.25 34.67
CA ALA A 281 -2.36 28.60 34.64
C ALA A 281 -3.39 29.72 34.92
N LEU A 282 -4.69 29.46 34.74
CA LEU A 282 -5.75 30.42 35.06
C LEU A 282 -6.02 30.60 36.54
N ASP A 283 -5.64 29.61 37.35
CA ASP A 283 -5.84 29.70 38.80
C ASP A 283 -4.82 30.66 39.44
N ASP A 284 -3.66 30.84 38.79
CA ASP A 284 -2.50 31.60 39.32
C ASP A 284 -2.19 32.92 38.57
N ALA A 285 -2.99 33.29 37.56
CA ALA A 285 -2.69 34.42 36.67
C ALA A 285 -3.59 35.65 36.90
N PRO A 286 -3.03 36.88 36.82
CA PRO A 286 -3.76 38.12 37.07
C PRO A 286 -4.76 38.47 35.95
N ASP A 287 -4.52 38.01 34.72
CA ASP A 287 -5.40 38.22 33.59
C ASP A 287 -5.38 37.01 32.64
N ARG A 288 -6.46 36.83 31.89
CA ARG A 288 -6.66 35.67 31.02
C ARG A 288 -5.62 35.57 29.90
N ARG A 289 -5.07 36.70 29.44
CA ARG A 289 -4.07 36.69 28.37
C ARG A 289 -2.71 36.28 28.90
N SER A 290 -2.30 36.77 30.07
CA SER A 290 -1.07 36.31 30.72
C SER A 290 -1.17 34.84 31.12
N ALA A 291 -2.33 34.38 31.60
CA ALA A 291 -2.62 32.97 31.89
C ALA A 291 -2.36 32.06 30.68
N LEU A 292 -2.99 32.39 29.53
CA LEU A 292 -2.86 31.61 28.30
C LEU A 292 -1.43 31.66 27.73
N ALA A 293 -0.78 32.82 27.78
CA ALA A 293 0.59 32.97 27.31
C ALA A 293 1.58 32.17 28.17
N ARG A 294 1.34 32.08 29.49
CA ARG A 294 2.13 31.28 30.42
C ARG A 294 1.91 29.79 30.22
N ALA A 295 0.65 29.34 30.14
CA ALA A 295 0.31 27.95 29.87
C ALA A 295 0.99 27.43 28.60
N LEU A 296 0.88 28.17 27.50
CA LEU A 296 1.54 27.80 26.25
C LEU A 296 3.06 27.86 26.32
N ALA A 297 3.63 28.78 27.10
CA ALA A 297 5.08 28.82 27.29
C ALA A 297 5.60 27.61 28.08
N GLU A 298 4.79 27.07 28.99
CA GLU A 298 5.12 25.88 29.78
C GLU A 298 4.88 24.58 29.00
N THR A 299 3.79 24.45 28.23
CA THR A 299 3.48 23.20 27.51
C THR A 299 4.01 23.09 26.10
N ALA A 300 4.18 24.19 25.36
CA ALA A 300 4.66 24.11 23.98
C ALA A 300 6.03 23.41 23.86
N PRO A 301 7.02 23.61 24.77
CA PRO A 301 8.27 22.87 24.72
C PRO A 301 8.08 21.36 24.92
N ALA A 302 7.20 20.96 25.85
CA ALA A 302 6.92 19.55 26.11
C ALA A 302 6.22 18.89 24.90
N ALA A 303 5.18 19.53 24.35
CA ALA A 303 4.48 19.05 23.15
C ALA A 303 5.39 19.04 21.90
N ALA A 304 6.29 20.02 21.77
CA ALA A 304 7.28 20.03 20.70
C ALA A 304 8.29 18.88 20.84
N LEU A 305 8.72 18.56 22.06
CA LEU A 305 9.63 17.44 22.31
C LEU A 305 8.96 16.08 22.01
N THR A 306 7.71 15.87 22.43
CA THR A 306 6.96 14.64 22.13
C THR A 306 6.73 14.49 20.63
N SER A 307 6.32 15.57 19.96
CA SER A 307 6.18 15.58 18.50
C SER A 307 7.50 15.32 17.80
N LEU A 308 8.62 15.91 18.27
CA LEU A 308 9.94 15.66 17.70
C LEU A 308 10.35 14.19 17.84
N THR A 309 10.10 13.56 18.97
CA THR A 309 10.37 12.12 19.14
C THR A 309 9.54 11.26 18.18
N THR A 310 8.30 11.68 17.89
CA THR A 310 7.43 11.02 16.90
C THR A 310 7.95 11.24 15.48
N VAL A 311 8.40 12.44 15.14
CA VAL A 311 9.05 12.75 13.86
C VAL A 311 10.31 11.90 13.68
N ILE A 312 11.13 11.73 14.72
CA ILE A 312 12.31 10.85 14.70
C ILE A 312 11.90 9.39 14.51
N ALA A 313 10.82 8.95 15.17
CA ALA A 313 10.29 7.59 14.99
C ALA A 313 9.85 7.36 13.54
N PHE A 314 9.13 8.30 12.92
CA PHE A 314 8.79 8.23 11.50
C PHE A 314 10.03 8.29 10.61
N ALA A 315 10.98 9.18 10.88
CA ALA A 315 12.21 9.28 10.12
C ALA A 315 13.03 7.98 10.12
N SER A 316 12.94 7.17 11.18
CA SER A 316 13.60 5.85 11.21
C SER A 316 13.04 4.86 10.18
N LEU A 317 11.81 5.06 9.69
CA LEU A 317 11.22 4.27 8.59
C LEU A 317 11.85 4.59 7.22
N ALA A 318 12.65 5.65 7.10
CA ALA A 318 13.42 5.93 5.89
C ALA A 318 14.75 5.17 5.82
N LEU A 319 15.14 4.45 6.88
CA LEU A 319 16.39 3.66 6.89
C LEU A 319 16.35 2.45 5.95
N PRO A 320 15.25 1.67 5.86
CA PRO A 320 15.14 0.60 4.89
C PRO A 320 15.07 1.15 3.46
N ASP A 321 15.69 0.44 2.52
CA ASP A 321 15.55 0.71 1.08
C ASP A 321 14.17 0.23 0.62
N SER A 322 13.14 1.04 0.87
CA SER A 322 11.77 0.80 0.43
C SER A 322 11.10 2.14 0.11
N PRO A 323 10.74 2.41 -1.16
CA PRO A 323 10.05 3.62 -1.56
C PRO A 323 8.78 3.93 -0.75
N SER A 324 7.96 2.90 -0.45
CA SER A 324 6.75 3.06 0.35
C SER A 324 7.04 3.44 1.80
N MET A 325 8.02 2.78 2.45
CA MET A 325 8.39 3.13 3.82
C MET A 325 9.00 4.53 3.92
N ASN A 326 9.84 4.91 2.95
CA ASN A 326 10.38 6.26 2.88
C ASN A 326 9.26 7.29 2.73
N THR A 327 8.29 7.04 1.84
CA THR A 327 7.15 7.94 1.64
C THR A 327 6.33 8.11 2.93
N MET A 328 6.07 7.01 3.64
CA MET A 328 5.42 7.05 4.95
C MET A 328 6.25 7.81 6.01
N ALA A 329 7.58 7.69 5.99
CA ALA A 329 8.49 8.35 6.93
C ALA A 329 8.36 9.89 6.87
N TRP A 330 8.53 10.48 5.69
CA TRP A 330 8.47 11.94 5.58
C TRP A 330 7.02 12.46 5.72
N ALA A 331 6.03 11.75 5.15
CA ALA A 331 4.63 12.16 5.25
C ALA A 331 4.12 12.10 6.70
N GLY A 332 4.47 11.05 7.46
CA GLY A 332 4.15 10.95 8.87
C GLY A 332 4.82 12.05 9.70
N GLY A 333 6.10 12.34 9.42
CA GLY A 333 6.84 13.43 10.06
C GLY A 333 6.22 14.81 9.81
N VAL A 334 5.90 15.14 8.56
CA VAL A 334 5.24 16.40 8.20
C VAL A 334 3.82 16.46 8.78
N GLY A 335 3.06 15.37 8.70
CA GLY A 335 1.74 15.27 9.28
C GLY A 335 1.73 15.55 10.79
N MET A 336 2.71 15.00 11.52
CA MET A 336 2.85 15.26 12.95
C MET A 336 3.21 16.73 13.22
N ALA A 337 4.12 17.31 12.44
CA ALA A 337 4.49 18.72 12.56
C ALA A 337 3.31 19.66 12.28
N LEU A 338 2.50 19.37 11.26
CA LEU A 338 1.29 20.13 10.92
C LEU A 338 0.22 20.01 12.02
N CYS A 339 0.05 18.82 12.59
CA CYS A 339 -0.85 18.60 13.72
C CYS A 339 -0.43 19.41 14.95
N LEU A 340 0.85 19.35 15.34
CA LEU A 340 1.39 20.16 16.44
C LEU A 340 1.19 21.66 16.17
N LEU A 341 1.53 22.11 14.96
CA LEU A 341 1.38 23.51 14.57
C LEU A 341 -0.07 23.97 14.69
N SER A 342 -1.01 23.16 14.22
CA SER A 342 -2.45 23.42 14.35
C SER A 342 -2.87 23.55 15.82
N VAL A 343 -2.47 22.59 16.67
CA VAL A 343 -2.76 22.62 18.12
C VAL A 343 -2.22 23.89 18.77
N LEU A 344 -0.93 24.20 18.59
CA LEU A 344 -0.30 25.35 19.23
C LEU A 344 -0.80 26.70 18.70
N ALA A 345 -1.22 26.77 17.44
CA ALA A 345 -1.70 28.01 16.83
C ALA A 345 -3.20 28.26 17.07
N MET A 346 -4.04 27.24 16.95
CA MET A 346 -5.49 27.39 17.05
C MET A 346 -6.00 27.39 18.48
N MET A 347 -5.39 26.61 19.39
CA MET A 347 -5.84 26.57 20.79
C MET A 347 -5.87 27.94 21.48
N PRO A 348 -4.82 28.80 21.44
CA PRO A 348 -4.89 30.12 22.07
C PRO A 348 -6.02 30.98 21.51
N VAL A 349 -6.24 30.94 20.19
CA VAL A 349 -7.27 31.73 19.51
C VAL A 349 -8.66 31.27 19.92
N LEU A 350 -8.87 29.95 19.96
CA LEU A 350 -10.14 29.34 20.29
C LEU A 350 -10.48 29.49 21.78
N MET A 351 -9.47 29.31 22.64
CA MET A 351 -9.57 29.60 24.07
C MET A 351 -9.79 31.07 24.35
N TRP A 352 -9.29 32.00 23.53
CA TRP A 352 -9.61 33.42 23.64
C TRP A 352 -11.06 33.71 23.22
N ALA A 353 -11.53 33.10 22.12
CA ALA A 353 -12.87 33.32 21.59
C ALA A 353 -13.99 32.74 22.48
N LEU A 354 -13.83 31.51 22.99
CA LEU A 354 -14.92 30.77 23.65
C LEU A 354 -15.04 30.98 25.16
N GLY A 355 -14.14 31.74 25.79
CA GLY A 355 -13.87 31.54 27.22
C GLY A 355 -12.87 30.41 27.39
N VAL A 356 -11.97 30.45 28.39
CA VAL A 356 -11.27 29.21 28.74
C VAL A 356 -12.26 28.39 29.57
N PRO A 357 -12.85 27.32 29.00
CA PRO A 357 -13.98 26.67 29.63
C PRO A 357 -13.46 25.76 30.73
N ARG A 358 -13.83 25.99 31.98
CA ARG A 358 -13.53 25.03 33.05
C ARG A 358 -14.45 23.82 32.91
N ALA A 359 -13.89 22.69 32.50
CA ALA A 359 -14.55 21.39 32.64
C ALA A 359 -14.68 21.04 34.14
N GLY A 360 -15.78 20.37 34.52
CA GLY A 360 -16.03 20.01 35.92
C GLY A 360 -14.93 19.10 36.48
N GLY A 361 -14.34 19.45 37.63
CA GLY A 361 -13.17 18.77 38.21
C GLY A 361 -13.43 17.40 38.86
N ARG A 362 -14.58 16.77 38.63
CA ARG A 362 -14.87 15.43 39.17
C ARG A 362 -14.53 14.38 38.11
N PRO A 363 -13.58 13.45 38.37
CA PRO A 363 -13.30 12.38 37.43
C PRO A 363 -14.57 11.57 37.16
N PRO A 364 -14.77 11.04 35.94
CA PRO A 364 -15.93 10.21 35.64
C PRO A 364 -15.99 9.03 36.62
N ARG A 365 -17.20 8.67 37.08
CA ARG A 365 -17.41 7.54 38.02
C ARG A 365 -16.78 6.23 37.54
N LEU A 366 -16.67 6.05 36.22
CA LEU A 366 -15.98 4.92 35.59
C LEU A 366 -14.52 4.76 36.09
N PHE A 367 -13.78 5.86 36.23
CA PHE A 367 -12.38 5.83 36.67
C PHE A 367 -12.22 5.64 38.18
N ALA A 368 -13.23 5.99 38.98
CA ALA A 368 -13.20 5.81 40.43
C ALA A 368 -13.10 4.31 40.82
N GLY A 369 -13.61 3.40 39.98
CA GLY A 369 -13.48 1.95 40.17
C GLY A 369 -12.10 1.38 39.82
N VAL A 370 -11.30 2.08 38.99
CA VAL A 370 -10.01 1.59 38.47
C VAL A 370 -8.84 1.94 39.41
N VAL A 371 -8.91 3.08 40.10
CA VAL A 371 -7.81 3.58 40.94
C VAL A 371 -7.53 2.69 42.17
N PRO A 372 -8.53 2.22 42.96
CA PRO A 372 -8.28 1.39 44.12
C PRO A 372 -7.56 0.05 43.84
N PRO A 373 -7.94 -0.75 42.83
CA PRO A 373 -7.20 -1.97 42.50
C PRO A 373 -5.80 -1.66 41.96
N ALA A 374 -5.64 -0.62 41.13
CA ALA A 374 -4.32 -0.19 40.64
C ALA A 374 -3.37 0.16 41.80
N ARG A 375 -3.86 0.89 42.82
CA ARG A 375 -3.10 1.19 44.04
C ARG A 375 -2.73 -0.05 44.85
N ARG A 376 -3.58 -1.08 44.86
CA ARG A 376 -3.31 -2.34 45.55
C ARG A 376 -2.17 -3.09 44.87
N VAL A 377 -2.21 -3.18 43.54
CA VAL A 377 -1.15 -3.81 42.73
C VAL A 377 0.17 -3.05 42.86
N ALA A 378 0.14 -1.72 42.84
CA ALA A 378 1.34 -0.87 42.98
C ALA A 378 2.09 -1.06 44.31
N ARG A 379 1.46 -1.65 45.34
CA ARG A 379 2.13 -1.98 46.61
C ARG A 379 3.08 -3.17 46.50
N TRP A 380 2.94 -4.00 45.47
CA TRP A 380 3.80 -5.17 45.25
C TRP A 380 5.08 -4.81 44.49
N THR A 381 5.89 -3.94 45.09
CA THR A 381 7.05 -3.28 44.46
C THR A 381 8.10 -4.23 43.87
N ARG A 382 8.18 -5.47 44.35
CA ARG A 382 9.08 -6.51 43.81
C ARG A 382 8.40 -7.48 42.84
N ALA A 383 7.15 -7.85 43.11
CA ALA A 383 6.45 -8.82 42.26
C ALA A 383 6.05 -8.21 40.91
N VAL A 384 5.61 -6.95 40.89
CA VAL A 384 5.21 -6.25 39.66
C VAL A 384 6.35 -6.20 38.61
N PRO A 385 7.57 -5.71 38.92
CA PRO A 385 8.64 -5.69 37.93
C PRO A 385 9.10 -7.09 37.52
N VAL A 386 9.10 -8.08 38.43
CA VAL A 386 9.45 -9.47 38.09
C VAL A 386 8.42 -10.06 37.13
N VAL A 387 7.12 -9.92 37.41
CA VAL A 387 6.06 -10.40 36.52
C VAL A 387 6.12 -9.68 35.19
N ALA A 388 6.32 -8.35 35.16
CA ALA A 388 6.48 -7.60 33.92
C ALA A 388 7.68 -8.08 33.10
N ALA A 389 8.83 -8.35 33.75
CA ALA A 389 10.01 -8.89 33.08
C ALA A 389 9.75 -10.30 32.53
N VAL A 390 9.09 -11.18 33.28
CA VAL A 390 8.70 -12.52 32.81
C VAL A 390 7.74 -12.43 31.62
N VAL A 391 6.76 -11.54 31.66
CA VAL A 391 5.83 -11.31 30.54
C VAL A 391 6.58 -10.78 29.31
N LEU A 392 7.49 -9.82 29.48
CA LEU A 392 8.30 -9.28 28.38
C LEU A 392 9.23 -10.34 27.79
N LEU A 393 9.89 -11.14 28.62
CA LEU A 393 10.76 -12.24 28.17
C LEU A 393 9.94 -13.33 27.46
N GLY A 394 8.75 -13.66 27.98
CA GLY A 394 7.83 -14.58 27.34
C GLY A 394 7.35 -14.06 25.98
N ALA A 395 6.98 -12.78 25.89
CA ALA A 395 6.61 -12.14 24.63
C ALA A 395 7.77 -12.15 23.63
N LEU A 396 9.00 -11.88 24.08
CA LEU A 396 10.20 -11.93 23.23
C LEU A 396 10.49 -13.35 22.73
N ALA A 397 10.33 -14.36 23.59
CA ALA A 397 10.50 -15.78 23.23
C ALA A 397 9.40 -16.29 22.28
N LEU A 398 8.20 -15.71 22.34
CA LEU A 398 7.16 -15.97 21.35
C LEU A 398 7.48 -15.25 20.03
N GLN A 399 7.95 -14.01 20.09
CA GLN A 399 8.31 -13.24 18.90
C GLN A 399 9.46 -13.88 18.12
N SER A 400 10.44 -14.50 18.79
CA SER A 400 11.55 -15.21 18.14
C SER A 400 11.13 -16.43 17.32
N GLN A 401 9.90 -16.92 17.51
CA GLN A 401 9.34 -18.03 16.71
C GLN A 401 8.63 -17.54 15.44
N SER A 402 8.52 -16.23 15.24
CA SER A 402 7.85 -15.65 14.08
C SER A 402 8.64 -15.92 12.81
N ARG A 403 7.98 -16.49 11.79
CA ARG A 403 8.58 -16.67 10.46
C ARG A 403 8.35 -15.40 9.65
N MET A 404 9.44 -14.74 9.23
CA MET A 404 9.35 -13.65 8.26
C MET A 404 9.02 -14.23 6.89
N GLY A 405 7.96 -13.74 6.27
CA GLY A 405 7.55 -14.11 4.92
C GLY A 405 6.75 -12.98 4.30
N PHE A 406 6.78 -12.90 2.98
CA PHE A 406 6.00 -11.94 2.22
C PHE A 406 5.11 -12.73 1.25
N ARG A 407 3.80 -12.49 1.30
CA ARG A 407 2.83 -13.09 0.38
C ARG A 407 1.92 -11.98 -0.14
N TYR A 408 1.85 -11.82 -1.45
CA TYR A 408 0.95 -10.84 -2.07
C TYR A 408 -0.51 -11.07 -1.67
N ALA A 409 -0.91 -12.33 -1.51
CA ALA A 409 -2.26 -12.71 -1.09
C ALA A 409 -2.67 -12.14 0.28
N ASP A 410 -1.71 -11.88 1.18
CA ASP A 410 -2.01 -11.36 2.52
C ASP A 410 -2.46 -9.88 2.48
N TYR A 411 -2.16 -9.16 1.39
CA TYR A 411 -2.57 -7.77 1.15
C TYR A 411 -3.88 -7.66 0.36
N LEU A 412 -4.43 -8.79 -0.11
CA LEU A 412 -5.66 -8.79 -0.87
C LEU A 412 -6.87 -8.52 0.04
N PRO A 413 -7.83 -7.67 -0.37
CA PRO A 413 -9.03 -7.40 0.40
C PRO A 413 -9.84 -8.68 0.61
N ARG A 414 -10.17 -9.00 1.86
CA ARG A 414 -10.97 -10.19 2.15
C ARG A 414 -12.38 -10.02 1.59
N GLY A 415 -12.84 -11.03 0.84
CA GLY A 415 -14.18 -11.06 0.27
C GLY A 415 -14.33 -10.34 -1.08
N ALA A 416 -13.29 -9.65 -1.58
CA ALA A 416 -13.35 -9.08 -2.91
C ALA A 416 -13.43 -10.17 -4.01
N PRO A 417 -14.17 -9.93 -5.11
CA PRO A 417 -14.29 -10.90 -6.21
C PRO A 417 -12.93 -11.35 -6.76
N VAL A 418 -11.98 -10.42 -6.95
CA VAL A 418 -10.63 -10.72 -7.43
C VAL A 418 -9.87 -11.68 -6.50
N THR A 419 -10.05 -11.56 -5.19
CA THR A 419 -9.40 -12.42 -4.20
C THR A 419 -9.94 -13.85 -4.24
N GLN A 420 -11.26 -13.98 -4.41
CA GLN A 420 -11.90 -15.28 -4.56
C GLN A 420 -11.51 -15.94 -5.89
N ALA A 421 -11.50 -15.17 -6.99
CA ALA A 421 -11.09 -15.64 -8.30
C ALA A 421 -9.61 -16.08 -8.32
N LEU A 422 -8.70 -15.31 -7.72
CA LEU A 422 -7.30 -15.72 -7.57
C LEU A 422 -7.15 -17.02 -6.76
N ALA A 423 -7.91 -17.18 -5.68
CA ALA A 423 -7.89 -18.42 -4.89
C ALA A 423 -8.44 -19.62 -5.68
N GLN A 424 -9.47 -19.42 -6.50
CA GLN A 424 -10.02 -20.45 -7.40
C GLN A 424 -9.03 -20.81 -8.51
N MET A 425 -8.36 -19.80 -9.08
CA MET A 425 -7.32 -19.98 -10.09
C MET A 425 -6.17 -20.84 -9.54
N ASP A 426 -5.67 -20.51 -8.34
CA ASP A 426 -4.62 -21.29 -7.65
C ASP A 426 -5.08 -22.73 -7.34
N ALA A 427 -6.30 -22.89 -6.82
CA ALA A 427 -6.87 -24.22 -6.54
C ALA A 427 -7.07 -25.07 -7.80
N ALA A 428 -7.37 -24.45 -8.95
CA ALA A 428 -7.48 -25.10 -10.25
C ALA A 428 -6.11 -25.42 -10.90
N GLY A 429 -5.01 -25.03 -10.26
CA GLY A 429 -3.65 -25.15 -10.79
C GLY A 429 -3.41 -24.25 -12.01
N LEU A 430 -4.16 -23.15 -12.11
CA LEU A 430 -4.11 -22.17 -13.17
C LEU A 430 -3.22 -20.99 -12.79
N GLY A 431 -2.67 -20.34 -13.82
CA GLY A 431 -1.69 -19.27 -13.63
C GLY A 431 -0.31 -19.81 -13.24
N SER A 432 0.68 -18.93 -13.29
CA SER A 432 2.05 -19.26 -12.88
C SER A 432 2.74 -18.02 -12.34
N ASP A 433 3.28 -18.12 -11.12
CA ASP A 433 4.35 -17.22 -10.72
C ASP A 433 5.60 -17.56 -11.53
N ARG A 434 6.17 -16.55 -12.18
CA ARG A 434 7.36 -16.74 -13.01
C ARG A 434 8.60 -16.56 -12.17
N MET A 435 9.46 -17.57 -12.13
CA MET A 435 10.84 -17.40 -11.69
C MET A 435 11.69 -17.04 -12.91
N LEU A 436 12.17 -15.80 -12.96
CA LEU A 436 13.06 -15.34 -14.03
C LEU A 436 14.52 -15.70 -13.70
N ALA A 437 15.11 -16.56 -14.51
CA ALA A 437 16.55 -16.78 -14.51
C ALA A 437 17.17 -15.84 -15.56
N ILE A 438 17.72 -14.71 -15.09
CA ILE A 438 18.38 -13.74 -15.97
C ILE A 438 19.83 -14.16 -16.14
N VAL A 439 20.17 -14.63 -17.34
CA VAL A 439 21.54 -15.02 -17.69
C VAL A 439 22.23 -13.83 -18.36
N GLU A 440 23.08 -13.15 -17.61
CA GLU A 440 23.94 -12.10 -18.15
C GLU A 440 25.27 -12.71 -18.58
N VAL A 441 25.62 -12.47 -19.83
CA VAL A 441 26.93 -12.83 -20.37
C VAL A 441 27.69 -11.54 -20.61
N ASP A 442 28.81 -11.36 -19.90
CA ASP A 442 29.78 -10.33 -20.26
C ASP A 442 30.33 -10.65 -21.66
N PRO A 443 30.19 -9.74 -22.65
CA PRO A 443 30.74 -9.91 -24.00
C PRO A 443 32.27 -10.09 -24.02
N ALA A 444 32.99 -9.70 -22.97
CA ALA A 444 34.43 -9.95 -22.80
C ALA A 444 34.75 -11.35 -22.21
N ALA A 445 33.78 -11.96 -21.50
CA ALA A 445 33.93 -13.27 -20.88
C ALA A 445 33.83 -14.52 -21.79
N PRO A 446 33.49 -14.48 -23.11
CA PRO A 446 33.67 -15.65 -23.97
C PRO A 446 35.14 -16.07 -23.98
N LEU A 447 36.04 -15.09 -24.01
CA LEU A 447 37.48 -15.33 -24.04
C LEU A 447 37.96 -16.01 -22.75
N ASP A 448 37.50 -15.56 -21.58
CA ASP A 448 37.86 -16.16 -20.29
C ASP A 448 37.27 -17.56 -20.10
N ARG A 449 36.08 -17.82 -20.65
CA ARG A 449 35.48 -19.16 -20.65
C ARG A 449 36.22 -20.09 -21.61
N VAL A 450 36.55 -19.63 -22.81
CA VAL A 450 37.33 -20.41 -23.78
C VAL A 450 38.75 -20.63 -23.25
N THR A 451 39.36 -19.64 -22.60
CA THR A 451 40.69 -19.77 -21.99
C THR A 451 40.67 -20.78 -20.84
N ARG A 452 39.65 -20.76 -19.97
CA ARG A 452 39.47 -21.77 -18.92
C ARG A 452 39.16 -23.16 -19.48
N ALA A 453 38.28 -23.26 -20.47
CA ALA A 453 37.94 -24.53 -21.11
C ALA A 453 39.17 -25.11 -21.85
N ALA A 454 39.93 -24.27 -22.54
CA ALA A 454 41.16 -24.66 -23.21
C ALA A 454 42.24 -25.10 -22.23
N GLY A 455 42.34 -24.41 -21.09
CA GLY A 455 43.19 -24.82 -19.96
C GLY A 455 42.80 -26.18 -19.37
N ALA A 456 41.49 -26.46 -19.28
CA ALA A 456 40.97 -27.71 -18.75
C ALA A 456 41.13 -28.90 -19.74
N ILE A 457 41.01 -28.64 -21.05
CA ILE A 457 41.06 -29.68 -22.09
C ILE A 457 42.50 -29.96 -22.53
N TRP A 458 43.31 -28.91 -22.72
CA TRP A 458 44.66 -29.01 -23.30
C TRP A 458 45.78 -28.58 -22.33
N GLY A 459 45.45 -28.37 -21.05
CA GLY A 459 46.42 -27.95 -20.04
C GLY A 459 46.86 -26.49 -20.18
N PRO A 460 47.92 -26.07 -19.46
CA PRO A 460 48.35 -24.67 -19.38
C PRO A 460 48.62 -24.03 -20.76
N GLU A 461 49.18 -24.80 -21.70
CA GLU A 461 49.48 -24.34 -23.05
C GLU A 461 48.22 -23.98 -23.86
N GLY A 462 47.10 -24.66 -23.61
CA GLY A 462 45.81 -24.35 -24.24
C GLY A 462 45.23 -23.03 -23.75
N ALA A 463 45.38 -22.74 -22.45
CA ALA A 463 44.99 -21.44 -21.89
C ALA A 463 45.89 -20.32 -22.44
N ASP A 464 47.20 -20.53 -22.49
CA ASP A 464 48.16 -19.55 -23.00
C ASP A 464 47.93 -19.24 -24.49
N TRP A 465 47.61 -20.26 -25.29
CA TRP A 465 47.25 -20.06 -26.70
C TRP A 465 45.95 -19.27 -26.85
N ALA A 466 44.90 -19.60 -26.09
CA ALA A 466 43.62 -18.87 -26.14
C ALA A 466 43.78 -17.40 -25.72
N ALA A 467 44.67 -17.12 -24.77
CA ALA A 467 45.04 -15.78 -24.33
C ALA A 467 46.02 -15.05 -25.28
N SER A 468 46.62 -15.75 -26.27
CA SER A 468 47.55 -15.15 -27.23
C SER A 468 46.86 -14.21 -28.22
N ALA A 469 47.63 -13.37 -28.93
CA ALA A 469 47.08 -12.51 -29.98
C ALA A 469 46.41 -13.30 -31.11
N ALA A 470 46.94 -14.48 -31.45
CA ALA A 470 46.38 -15.35 -32.48
C ALA A 470 45.07 -16.02 -32.02
N GLY A 471 45.03 -16.53 -30.79
CA GLY A 471 43.83 -17.10 -30.18
C GLY A 471 42.72 -16.08 -30.05
N ARG A 472 43.04 -14.87 -29.56
CA ARG A 472 42.10 -13.74 -29.48
C ARG A 472 41.54 -13.35 -30.85
N ALA A 473 42.38 -13.28 -31.88
CA ALA A 473 41.94 -12.94 -33.23
C ALA A 473 41.06 -14.01 -33.88
N MET A 474 41.29 -15.29 -33.58
CA MET A 474 40.45 -16.39 -34.03
C MET A 474 39.10 -16.40 -33.30
N LEU A 475 39.10 -16.25 -31.98
CA LEU A 475 37.88 -16.22 -31.17
C LEU A 475 37.01 -14.99 -31.43
N ALA A 476 37.60 -13.85 -31.78
CA ALA A 476 36.86 -12.66 -32.18
C ALA A 476 36.18 -12.79 -33.56
N ARG A 477 36.52 -13.81 -34.36
CA ARG A 477 35.90 -14.11 -35.66
C ARG A 477 34.78 -15.16 -35.57
N MET A 478 34.67 -15.85 -34.43
CA MET A 478 33.58 -16.78 -34.11
C MET A 478 32.48 -16.04 -33.37
#